data_AF-A0A4Q9V2U2-F1
#
_entry.id   AF-A0A4Q9V2U2-F1
#
_cell.length_a   1.000
_cell.length_b   1.000
_cell.length_c   1.000
_cell.angle_alpha   90.00
_cell.angle_beta   90.00
_cell.angle_gamma   90.00
#
_symmetry.space_group_name_H-M   'P 1'
#
loop_
_entity.id
_entity.type
_entity.pdbx_description
1 polymer ?
#
loop_
_entity_poly.entity_id
_entity_poly.type
_entity_poly.pdbx_seq_one_letter_code
_entity_poly.pdbx_strand_id
1 'polypeptide(L)'
;MLELEYFKKELCELIEPLGFNNLKFYVFGSFANSKKFIDIDLLIVYEDYKELQIVIKQINRKFSKQLIHITSFTYKEETELDFIQRTKSKLIKTTHNIG
;
A
#
# COMPACT_ATOMS: atom_id res chain seq x y z
N MET A 1 3.31 14.45 7.12
CA MET A 1 4.73 14.04 7.24
C MET A 1 4.92 13.05 8.38
N LEU A 2 4.72 13.41 9.66
CA LEU A 2 4.86 12.44 10.78
C LEU A 2 3.90 11.24 10.68
N GLU A 3 2.64 11.46 10.30
CA GLU A 3 1.64 10.38 10.15
C GLU A 3 1.96 9.43 9.00
N LEU A 4 2.42 9.95 7.85
CA LEU A 4 2.83 9.14 6.71
C LEU A 4 4.06 8.28 7.04
N GLU A 5 5.07 8.86 7.67
CA GLU A 5 6.26 8.11 8.09
C GLU A 5 5.92 7.05 9.14
N TYR A 6 5.02 7.38 10.09
CA TYR A 6 4.52 6.40 11.05
C TYR A 6 3.76 5.26 10.37
N PHE A 7 2.81 5.57 9.48
CA PHE A 7 2.07 4.57 8.72
C PHE A 7 3.00 3.68 7.89
N LYS A 8 3.95 4.30 7.16
CA LYS A 8 4.95 3.57 6.37
C LYS A 8 5.77 2.63 7.24
N LYS A 9 6.23 3.08 8.41
CA LYS A 9 6.97 2.25 9.36
C LYS A 9 6.14 1.04 9.81
N GLU A 10 4.92 1.28 10.30
CA GLU A 10 4.03 0.21 10.78
C GLU A 10 3.65 -0.77 9.67
N LEU A 11 3.47 -0.28 8.43
CA LEU A 11 3.23 -1.12 7.26
C LEU A 11 4.45 -1.99 6.95
N CYS A 12 5.66 -1.44 6.98
CA CYS A 12 6.88 -2.23 6.76
C CYS A 12 7.02 -3.33 7.82
N GLU A 13 6.87 -3.00 9.11
CA GLU A 13 6.95 -3.97 10.21
C GLU A 13 5.88 -5.07 10.11
N LEU A 14 4.72 -4.76 9.55
CA LEU A 14 3.64 -5.72 9.33
C LEU A 14 3.93 -6.68 8.17
N ILE A 15 4.53 -6.18 7.08
CA ILE A 15 4.65 -6.92 5.82
C ILE A 15 5.98 -7.66 5.69
N GLU A 16 7.08 -7.13 6.24
CA GLU A 16 8.41 -7.75 6.15
C GLU A 16 8.45 -9.20 6.62
N PRO A 17 7.85 -9.60 7.75
CA PRO A 17 7.87 -10.98 8.20
C PRO A 17 7.09 -11.97 7.32
N LEU A 18 6.25 -11.47 6.40
CA LEU A 18 5.41 -12.32 5.55
C LEU A 18 6.20 -12.95 4.39
N GLY A 19 7.37 -12.42 4.03
CA GLY A 19 8.23 -12.98 2.98
C GLY A 19 7.65 -12.96 1.56
N PHE A 20 6.61 -12.15 1.33
CA PHE A 20 5.92 -12.04 0.05
C PHE A 20 6.73 -11.29 -1.00
N ASN A 21 6.50 -11.62 -2.27
CA ASN A 21 7.27 -11.08 -3.38
C ASN A 21 6.39 -10.24 -4.29
N ASN A 22 7.00 -9.29 -4.98
CA ASN A 22 6.37 -8.55 -6.07
C ASN A 22 5.13 -7.75 -5.65
N LEU A 23 5.07 -7.28 -4.40
CA LEU A 23 4.08 -6.30 -3.96
C LEU A 23 4.68 -4.90 -3.97
N LYS A 24 3.92 -3.92 -4.46
CA LYS A 24 4.28 -2.49 -4.37
C LYS A 24 3.15 -1.73 -3.71
N PHE A 25 3.50 -0.95 -2.70
CA PHE A 25 2.56 -0.17 -1.90
C PHE A 25 2.78 1.30 -2.20
N TYR A 26 1.70 2.00 -2.55
CA TYR A 26 1.70 3.42 -2.80
C TYR A 26 0.64 4.11 -1.96
N VAL A 27 0.93 5.33 -1.54
CA VAL A 27 -0.11 6.23 -1.02
C VAL A 27 -0.48 7.24 -2.08
N PHE A 28 -1.75 7.59 -2.14
CA PHE A 28 -2.24 8.60 -3.07
C PHE A 28 -3.22 9.55 -2.39
N GLY A 29 -3.91 10.36 -3.20
CA GLY A 29 -4.95 11.25 -2.72
C GLY A 29 -4.45 12.29 -1.71
N SER A 30 -5.31 12.55 -0.73
CA SER A 30 -5.08 13.59 0.26
C SER A 30 -3.92 13.19 1.18
N PHE A 31 -3.92 11.95 1.68
CA PHE A 31 -2.93 11.39 2.60
C PHE A 31 -1.49 11.54 2.12
N ALA A 32 -1.25 11.42 0.81
CA ALA A 32 0.07 11.61 0.22
C ALA A 32 0.61 13.05 0.34
N ASN A 33 -0.23 14.08 0.55
CA ASN A 33 0.12 15.49 0.25
C ASN A 33 -0.09 16.52 1.38
N SER A 34 -0.75 16.22 2.50
CA SER A 34 -0.87 17.16 3.65
C SER A 34 -0.68 16.53 5.04
N LYS A 35 -1.00 17.27 6.12
CA LYS A 35 -0.67 16.99 7.52
C LYS A 35 -1.87 16.62 8.42
N LYS A 36 -3.10 16.59 7.91
CA LYS A 36 -4.30 16.22 8.68
C LYS A 36 -5.29 15.50 7.76
N PHE A 37 -5.38 14.18 7.86
CA PHE A 37 -6.37 13.42 7.09
C PHE A 37 -7.02 12.34 7.93
N ILE A 38 -8.25 12.03 7.52
CA ILE A 38 -9.15 11.12 8.22
C ILE A 38 -9.04 9.71 7.59
N ASP A 39 -8.71 9.63 6.30
CA ASP A 39 -8.59 8.42 5.51
C ASP A 39 -7.19 8.23 4.89
N ILE A 40 -6.80 6.97 4.73
CA ILE A 40 -5.53 6.53 4.13
C ILE A 40 -5.86 5.84 2.82
N ASP A 41 -5.59 6.52 1.70
CA ASP A 41 -5.68 5.94 0.37
C ASP A 41 -4.42 5.11 0.07
N LEU A 42 -4.57 3.79 0.07
CA LEU A 42 -3.50 2.83 -0.17
C LEU A 42 -3.74 2.07 -1.48
N LEU A 43 -2.79 2.17 -2.40
CA LEU A 43 -2.74 1.34 -3.60
C LEU A 43 -1.77 0.18 -3.37
N ILE A 44 -2.21 -1.04 -3.66
CA ILE A 44 -1.38 -2.25 -3.67
C ILE A 44 -1.33 -2.79 -5.10
N VAL A 45 -0.15 -2.73 -5.72
CA VAL A 45 0.10 -3.40 -7.00
C VAL A 45 0.67 -4.78 -6.70
N TYR A 46 0.06 -5.82 -7.27
CA TYR A 46 0.35 -7.21 -6.94
C TYR A 46 0.49 -8.11 -8.17
N GLU A 47 1.03 -9.31 -7.95
CA GLU A 47 1.07 -10.38 -8.94
C GLU A 47 0.31 -11.61 -8.45
N ASP A 48 0.53 -12.02 -7.19
CA ASP A 48 -0.20 -13.13 -6.57
C ASP A 48 -1.41 -12.62 -5.75
N TYR A 49 -2.61 -13.05 -6.15
CA TYR A 49 -3.85 -12.70 -5.47
C TYR A 49 -3.95 -13.28 -4.05
N LYS A 50 -3.37 -14.46 -3.78
CA LYS A 50 -3.37 -15.05 -2.43
C LYS A 50 -2.52 -14.22 -1.47
N GLU A 51 -1.34 -13.77 -1.91
CA GLU A 51 -0.49 -12.87 -1.11
C GLU A 51 -1.23 -11.56 -0.82
N LEU A 52 -1.87 -10.96 -1.83
CA LEU A 52 -2.70 -9.77 -1.64
C LEU A 52 -3.77 -9.98 -0.57
N GLN A 53 -4.52 -11.08 -0.62
CA GLN A 53 -5.59 -11.36 0.35
C GLN A 53 -5.05 -11.45 1.78
N ILE A 54 -3.88 -12.08 1.97
CA ILE A 54 -3.25 -12.16 3.29
C ILE A 54 -2.84 -10.76 3.76
N VAL A 55 -2.19 -9.98 2.89
CA VAL A 55 -1.75 -8.61 3.19
C VAL A 55 -2.93 -7.72 3.59
N ILE A 56 -4.01 -7.69 2.79
CA ILE A 56 -5.21 -6.90 3.08
C ILE A 56 -5.79 -7.29 4.44
N LYS A 57 -5.86 -8.58 4.75
CA LYS A 57 -6.35 -9.06 6.05
C LYS A 57 -5.48 -8.57 7.20
N GLN A 58 -4.16 -8.59 7.05
CA GLN A 58 -3.23 -8.09 8.07
C GLN A 58 -3.36 -6.58 8.26
N ILE A 59 -3.44 -5.81 7.17
CA ILE A 59 -3.62 -4.35 7.20
C ILE A 59 -4.92 -4.01 7.93
N ASN A 60 -6.04 -4.60 7.53
CA ASN A 60 -7.35 -4.34 8.16
C ASN A 60 -7.35 -4.70 9.65
N ARG A 61 -6.63 -5.75 10.06
CA ARG A 61 -6.49 -6.12 11.47
C ARG A 61 -5.64 -5.11 12.24
N LYS A 62 -4.46 -4.76 11.72
CA LYS A 62 -3.48 -3.88 12.37
C LYS A 62 -4.02 -2.46 12.51
N PHE A 63 -4.69 -1.97 11.46
CA PHE A 63 -5.19 -0.59 11.36
C PHE A 63 -6.70 -0.51 11.49
N SER A 64 -7.32 -1.42 12.25
CA SER A 64 -8.79 -1.52 12.42
C SER A 64 -9.48 -0.25 12.97
N LYS A 65 -8.71 0.66 13.56
CA LYS A 65 -9.19 1.96 14.07
C LYS A 65 -8.99 3.12 13.09
N GLN A 66 -8.35 2.88 11.94
CA GLN A 66 -8.09 3.86 10.90
C GLN A 66 -8.97 3.55 9.69
N LEU A 67 -9.37 4.58 8.95
CA LEU A 67 -10.09 4.41 7.70
C LEU A 67 -9.08 4.23 6.57
N ILE A 68 -8.71 2.98 6.27
CA ILE A 68 -7.85 2.68 5.13
C ILE A 68 -8.72 2.27 3.94
N HIS A 69 -8.63 3.06 2.87
CA HIS A 69 -9.24 2.75 1.60
C HIS A 69 -8.21 2.04 0.71
N ILE A 70 -8.38 0.73 0.52
CA ILE A 70 -7.46 -0.09 -0.25
C ILE A 70 -7.97 -0.22 -1.68
N THR A 71 -7.16 0.26 -2.62
CA THR A 71 -7.27 -0.03 -4.04
C THR A 71 -6.20 -1.05 -4.41
N SER A 72 -6.52 -2.03 -5.26
CA SER A 72 -5.55 -3.04 -5.68
C SER A 72 -5.64 -3.32 -7.17
N PHE A 73 -4.49 -3.36 -7.82
CA PHE A 73 -4.37 -3.70 -9.25
C PHE A 73 -3.28 -4.73 -9.45
N THR A 74 -3.50 -5.64 -10.39
CA THR A 74 -2.40 -6.39 -10.97
C THR A 74 -1.46 -5.43 -11.70
N TYR A 75 -0.20 -5.84 -11.93
CA TYR A 75 0.72 -5.06 -12.77
C TYR A 75 0.14 -4.72 -14.15
N LYS A 76 -0.65 -5.65 -14.72
CA LYS A 76 -1.32 -5.46 -16.01
C LYS A 76 -2.39 -4.37 -15.92
N GLU A 77 -3.29 -4.45 -14.95
CA GLU A 77 -4.35 -3.45 -14.74
C GLU A 77 -3.77 -2.06 -14.49
N GLU A 78 -2.72 -1.96 -13.66
CA GLU A 78 -2.05 -0.68 -13.41
C GLU A 78 -1.47 -0.08 -14.69
N THR A 79 -0.86 -0.90 -15.55
CA THR A 79 -0.30 -0.47 -16.84
C THR A 79 -1.38 0.03 -17.79
N GLU A 80 -2.54 -0.60 -17.80
CA GLU A 80 -3.68 -0.21 -18.65
C GLU A 80 -4.38 1.06 -18.14
N LEU A 81 -4.49 1.21 -16.82
CA LEU A 81 -5.20 2.33 -16.17
C LEU A 81 -4.33 3.58 -15.99
N ASP A 82 -3.00 3.40 -15.97
CA ASP A 82 -2.00 4.42 -15.67
C ASP A 82 -2.31 5.19 -14.38
N PHE A 83 -2.80 4.47 -13.36
CA PHE A 83 -3.39 5.07 -12.16
C PHE A 83 -2.34 5.81 -11.33
N ILE A 84 -1.15 5.23 -11.15
CA ILE A 84 -0.03 5.80 -10.40
C ILE A 84 0.34 7.17 -10.95
N GLN A 85 0.50 7.29 -12.27
CA GLN A 85 0.84 8.54 -12.93
C GLN A 85 -0.30 9.55 -12.80
N ARG A 86 -1.54 9.13 -13.07
CA ARG A 86 -2.73 10.01 -13.02
C ARG A 86 -3.00 10.57 -11.63
N THR A 87 -2.77 9.77 -10.59
CA THR A 87 -3.01 10.16 -9.19
C THR A 87 -1.77 10.73 -8.51
N LYS A 88 -0.62 10.74 -9.19
CA LYS A 88 0.69 11.10 -8.59
C LYS A 88 0.95 10.30 -7.32
N SER A 89 0.66 9.00 -7.37
CA SER A 89 0.85 8.05 -6.28
C SER A 89 2.32 8.01 -5.86
N LYS A 90 2.58 7.95 -4.55
CA LYS A 90 3.91 7.91 -3.97
C LYS A 90 4.22 6.51 -3.48
N LEU A 91 5.27 5.90 -4.02
CA LEU A 91 5.76 4.60 -3.59
C LEU A 91 6.25 4.69 -2.14
N ILE A 92 5.76 3.80 -1.27
CA ILE A 92 6.17 3.74 0.13
C ILE A 92 6.87 2.44 0.50
N LYS A 93 6.59 1.33 -0.20
CA LYS A 93 7.27 0.04 0.04
C LYS A 93 7.22 -0.82 -1.22
N THR A 94 8.29 -1.55 -1.47
CA THR A 94 8.31 -2.72 -2.35
C THR A 94 8.70 -3.94 -1.54
N THR A 95 8.15 -5.10 -1.88
CA THR A 95 8.64 -6.38 -1.35
C THR A 95 9.42 -7.09 -2.45
N HIS A 96 10.71 -7.31 -2.19
CA HIS A 96 11.60 -8.06 -3.06
C HIS A 96 12.32 -9.07 -2.18
N ASN A 97 12.28 -10.35 -2.53
CA ASN A 97 13.34 -11.24 -2.07
C ASN A 97 14.62 -10.82 -2.79
N ILE A 98 15.64 -10.51 -2.01
CA ILE A 98 17.02 -10.62 -2.47
C ILE A 98 17.25 -12.14 -2.50
N GLY A 99 17.05 -12.74 -3.67
CA GLY A 99 17.41 -14.14 -3.89
C GLY A 99 18.89 -14.37 -3.67
#